data_AF-A0A938VR99-F1
#
_entry.id   AF-A0A938VR99-F1
#
_cell.length_a   1.000
_cell.length_b   1.000
_cell.length_c   1.000
_cell.angle_alpha   90.00
_cell.angle_beta   90.00
_cell.angle_gamma   90.00
#
_symmetry.space_group_name_H-M   'P 1'
#
loop_
_entity.id
_entity.type
_entity.pdbx_description
1 polymer ?
#
loop_
_entity_poly.entity_id
_entity_poly.type
_entity_poly.pdbx_seq_one_letter_code
_entity_poly.pdbx_strand_id
1 'polypeptide(L)'
;AMVRAGDVIGYSGDSVTVNCNGSPHLHLELRLSTMAVATNPVPWIDADWPSLTLGLGGAGLMVDLDDPLRWQSLYDQPDVTFGGPWLNAYPRAWPAA
;
A
#
# COMPACT_ATOMS: atom_id res chain seq x y z
N ALA A 1 -12.21 -16.74 18.63
CA ALA A 1 -12.76 -15.71 19.52
C ALA A 1 -13.24 -14.53 18.67
N MET A 2 -14.31 -13.83 19.05
CA MET A 2 -14.64 -12.57 18.38
C MET A 2 -13.68 -11.49 18.87
N VAL A 3 -13.21 -10.65 17.95
CA VAL A 3 -12.41 -9.45 18.24
C VAL A 3 -13.31 -8.22 18.19
N ARG A 4 -12.97 -7.19 18.95
CA ARG A 4 -13.64 -5.89 18.95
C ARG A 4 -12.67 -4.80 18.50
N ALA A 5 -13.22 -3.69 18.02
CA ALA A 5 -12.41 -2.52 17.69
C ALA A 5 -11.62 -2.06 18.94
N GLY A 6 -10.31 -1.92 18.78
CA GLY A 6 -9.37 -1.56 19.86
C GLY A 6 -8.72 -2.74 20.58
N ASP A 7 -9.15 -3.99 20.33
CA ASP A 7 -8.50 -5.15 20.93
C ASP A 7 -7.08 -5.33 20.35
N VAL A 8 -6.12 -5.63 21.24
CA VAL A 8 -4.76 -6.01 20.82
C VAL A 8 -4.80 -7.44 20.28
N ILE A 9 -4.50 -7.59 18.99
CA ILE A 9 -4.52 -8.89 18.29
C ILE A 9 -3.12 -9.42 17.95
N GLY A 10 -2.07 -8.66 18.23
CA GLY A 10 -0.69 -9.04 17.95
C GLY A 10 0.31 -7.91 18.17
N TYR A 11 1.56 -8.19 17.85
CA TYR A 11 2.68 -7.24 17.86
C TYR A 11 3.28 -7.17 16.46
N SER A 12 3.74 -5.98 16.04
CA SER A 12 4.51 -5.84 14.80
C SER A 12 5.84 -6.60 14.91
N GLY A 13 6.44 -6.89 13.76
CA GLY A 13 7.69 -7.63 13.69
C GLY A 13 8.40 -7.40 12.37
N ASP A 14 9.36 -8.26 12.07
CA ASP A 14 10.08 -8.26 10.81
C ASP A 14 10.04 -9.68 10.25
N SER A 15 9.53 -9.79 9.02
CA SER A 15 9.38 -11.04 8.29
C SER A 15 10.61 -11.40 7.45
N VAL A 16 11.59 -10.49 7.35
CA VAL A 16 12.75 -10.63 6.46
C VAL A 16 13.90 -11.38 7.13
N THR A 17 14.13 -11.18 8.43
CA THR A 17 15.25 -11.83 9.14
C THR A 17 14.79 -12.64 10.34
N VAL A 18 15.57 -13.68 10.67
CA VAL A 18 15.36 -14.50 11.88
C VAL A 18 15.58 -13.71 13.19
N ASN A 19 16.23 -12.55 13.12
CA ASN A 19 16.54 -11.70 14.27
C ASN A 19 15.60 -10.49 14.40
N CYS A 20 14.57 -10.42 13.55
CA CYS A 20 13.55 -9.38 13.52
C CYS A 20 14.09 -7.94 13.39
N ASN A 21 15.17 -7.71 12.62
CA ASN A 21 15.85 -6.41 12.53
C ASN A 21 16.21 -5.93 11.12
N GLY A 22 15.77 -6.62 10.06
CA GLY A 22 16.01 -6.23 8.67
C GLY A 22 14.94 -5.28 8.11
N SER A 23 13.66 -5.55 8.40
CA SER A 23 12.54 -4.72 7.92
C SER A 23 11.35 -4.75 8.88
N PRO A 24 11.45 -4.14 10.08
CA PRO A 24 10.34 -4.12 11.02
C PRO A 24 9.17 -3.29 10.47
N HIS A 25 8.04 -3.94 10.18
CA HIS A 25 6.83 -3.30 9.69
C HIS A 25 5.56 -4.12 10.00
N LEU A 26 4.41 -3.49 9.82
CA LEU A 26 3.11 -4.16 9.77
C LEU A 26 2.56 -4.02 8.36
N HIS A 27 2.36 -5.14 7.66
CA HIS A 27 1.59 -5.16 6.42
C HIS A 27 0.09 -5.17 6.76
N LEU A 28 -0.65 -4.19 6.25
CA LEU A 28 -2.08 -4.03 6.50
C LEU A 28 -2.82 -3.94 5.17
N GLU A 29 -3.91 -4.69 5.05
CA GLU A 29 -4.80 -4.65 3.89
C GLU A 29 -6.25 -4.51 4.33
N LEU A 30 -6.98 -3.62 3.64
CA LEU A 30 -8.44 -3.59 3.66
C LEU A 30 -8.93 -4.28 2.39
N ARG A 31 -9.86 -5.22 2.54
CA ARG A 31 -10.34 -6.04 1.42
C ARG A 31 -11.85 -5.98 1.25
N LEU A 32 -12.27 -5.92 0.00
CA LEU A 32 -13.67 -5.95 -0.44
C LEU A 32 -14.02 -7.31 -1.05
N SER A 33 -15.31 -7.51 -1.35
CA SER A 33 -15.81 -8.61 -2.20
C SER A 33 -15.23 -9.97 -1.86
N THR A 34 -15.48 -10.45 -0.63
CA THR A 34 -14.99 -11.75 -0.15
C THR A 34 -13.47 -11.93 -0.30
N MET A 35 -12.69 -10.90 0.04
CA MET A 35 -11.23 -10.87 0.02
C MET A 35 -10.56 -10.79 -1.37
N ALA A 36 -11.32 -10.66 -2.47
CA ALA A 36 -10.76 -10.69 -3.82
C ALA A 36 -10.14 -9.36 -4.28
N VAL A 37 -10.50 -8.25 -3.64
CA VAL A 37 -10.03 -6.90 -4.00
C VAL A 37 -9.39 -6.25 -2.78
N ALA A 38 -8.17 -5.75 -2.93
CA ALA A 38 -7.55 -4.86 -1.96
C ALA A 38 -7.84 -3.40 -2.34
N THR A 39 -8.22 -2.59 -1.36
CA THR A 39 -8.51 -1.17 -1.55
C THR A 39 -7.49 -0.30 -0.83
N ASN A 40 -7.29 0.93 -1.30
CA ASN A 40 -6.41 1.89 -0.66
C ASN A 40 -6.86 2.13 0.80
N PRO A 41 -6.02 1.84 1.83
CA PRO A 41 -6.41 2.02 3.21
C PRO A 41 -6.40 3.48 3.68
N VAL A 42 -5.69 4.36 2.97
CA VAL A 42 -5.46 5.76 3.38
C VAL A 42 -6.77 6.51 3.68
N PRO A 43 -7.83 6.45 2.85
CA PRO A 43 -9.08 7.17 3.11
C PRO A 43 -9.87 6.66 4.32
N TRP A 44 -9.52 5.48 4.86
CA TRP A 44 -10.27 4.79 5.90
C TRP A 44 -9.63 4.88 7.30
N ILE A 45 -8.43 5.44 7.39
CA ILE A 45 -7.68 5.56 8.64
C ILE A 45 -7.46 7.04 8.92
N ASP A 46 -7.96 7.49 10.07
CA ASP A 46 -7.72 8.83 10.57
C ASP A 46 -6.27 8.94 11.09
N ALA A 47 -5.40 9.52 10.28
CA ALA A 47 -3.98 9.66 10.56
C ALA A 47 -3.38 10.88 9.85
N ASP A 48 -2.33 11.46 10.44
CA ASP A 48 -1.49 12.47 9.78
C ASP A 48 -0.51 11.80 8.80
N TRP A 49 -1.06 11.35 7.67
CA TRP A 49 -0.31 10.66 6.61
C TRP A 49 0.91 11.43 6.09
N PRO A 50 0.86 12.77 5.90
CA PRO A 50 2.05 13.53 5.55
C PRO A 50 3.19 13.39 6.57
N SER A 51 2.88 13.49 7.86
CA SER A 51 3.89 13.30 8.92
C SER A 51 4.39 11.85 8.99
N LEU A 52 3.50 10.87 8.85
CA LEU A 52 3.86 9.45 8.89
C LEU A 52 4.72 8.99 7.72
N THR A 53 4.64 9.68 6.58
CA THR A 53 5.38 9.33 5.36
C THR A 53 6.58 10.24 5.09
N LEU A 54 6.90 11.14 6.03
CA LEU A 54 8.05 12.01 5.92
C LEU A 54 9.34 11.20 5.73
N GLY A 55 10.09 11.50 4.67
CA GLY A 55 11.34 10.80 4.33
C GLY A 55 11.18 9.54 3.47
N LEU A 56 9.94 9.11 3.15
CA LEU A 56 9.69 7.97 2.25
C LEU A 56 9.83 8.29 0.74
N GLY A 57 10.23 9.51 0.37
CA GLY A 57 10.26 10.00 -1.02
C GLY A 57 11.29 9.35 -1.96
N GLY A 58 11.98 8.28 -1.55
CA GLY A 58 13.03 7.63 -2.35
C GLY A 58 12.52 6.63 -3.39
N ALA A 59 11.31 6.10 -3.24
CA ALA A 59 10.71 5.17 -4.20
C ALA A 59 9.64 5.91 -5.00
N GLY A 60 10.02 6.44 -6.17
CA GLY A 60 9.06 7.03 -7.10
C GLY A 60 8.05 5.98 -7.56
N LEU A 61 6.77 6.36 -7.63
CA LEU A 61 5.76 5.58 -8.31
C LEU A 61 6.03 5.62 -9.81
N MET A 62 5.70 4.54 -10.53
CA MET A 62 5.81 4.56 -11.97
C MET A 62 4.81 5.57 -12.55
N VAL A 63 5.30 6.41 -13.47
CA VAL A 63 4.53 7.47 -14.11
C VAL A 63 4.03 6.97 -15.45
N ASP A 64 2.74 7.16 -15.72
CA ASP A 64 2.17 7.04 -17.07
C ASP A 64 2.43 8.36 -17.82
N LEU A 65 3.21 8.35 -18.90
CA LEU A 65 3.50 9.56 -19.67
C LEU A 65 2.32 10.03 -20.53
N ASP A 66 1.25 9.24 -20.64
CA ASP A 66 -0.02 9.64 -21.24
C ASP A 66 -0.98 10.29 -20.21
N ASP A 67 -0.81 9.98 -18.92
CA ASP A 67 -1.55 10.58 -17.79
C ASP A 67 -0.65 10.77 -16.54
N PRO A 68 0.22 11.80 -16.52
CA PRO A 68 1.31 11.89 -15.56
C PRO A 68 0.90 12.15 -14.11
N LEU A 69 -0.36 12.51 -13.86
CA LEU A 69 -0.87 12.79 -12.52
C LEU A 69 -1.60 11.59 -11.90
N ARG A 70 -1.84 10.54 -12.69
CA ARG A 70 -2.56 9.36 -12.21
C ARG A 70 -1.75 8.57 -11.19
N TRP A 71 -2.33 8.36 -10.01
CA TRP A 71 -1.83 7.46 -8.96
C TRP A 71 -0.44 7.84 -8.47
N GLN A 72 -0.18 9.14 -8.37
CA GLN A 72 1.12 9.69 -7.98
C GLN A 72 1.21 10.06 -6.50
N SER A 73 0.20 9.69 -5.71
CA SER A 73 0.18 9.90 -4.27
C SER A 73 -0.32 8.65 -3.53
N LEU A 74 -0.08 8.61 -2.22
CA LEU A 74 -0.69 7.60 -1.36
C LEU A 74 -2.22 7.70 -1.29
N TYR A 75 -2.80 8.86 -1.62
CA TYR A 75 -4.24 9.11 -1.52
C TYR A 75 -5.05 8.59 -2.71
N ASP A 76 -4.41 8.37 -3.86
CA ASP A 76 -5.07 8.06 -5.12
C ASP A 76 -4.68 6.68 -5.68
N GLN A 77 -4.05 5.81 -4.89
CA GLN A 77 -3.77 4.44 -5.32
C GLN A 77 -5.07 3.68 -5.64
N PRO A 78 -5.13 2.93 -6.75
CA PRO A 78 -6.33 2.24 -7.18
C PRO A 78 -6.58 0.95 -6.40
N ASP A 79 -7.82 0.45 -6.46
CA ASP A 79 -8.14 -0.90 -6.02
C ASP A 79 -7.44 -1.95 -6.88
N VAL A 80 -6.89 -2.99 -6.25
CA VAL A 80 -6.20 -4.10 -6.93
C VAL A 80 -7.00 -5.39 -6.79
N THR A 81 -7.23 -6.08 -7.90
CA THR A 81 -7.84 -7.42 -7.91
C THR A 81 -6.75 -8.49 -7.89
N PHE A 82 -6.81 -9.42 -6.92
CA PHE A 82 -5.86 -10.52 -6.85
C PHE A 82 -6.02 -11.46 -8.05
N GLY A 83 -4.91 -11.74 -8.75
CA GLY A 83 -4.92 -12.50 -10.00
C GLY A 83 -5.44 -11.71 -11.21
N GLY A 84 -5.72 -10.41 -11.04
CA GLY A 84 -6.13 -9.51 -12.11
C GLY A 84 -4.96 -9.01 -12.97
N PRO A 85 -5.28 -8.14 -13.95
CA PRO A 85 -4.26 -7.51 -14.80
C PRO A 85 -3.38 -6.54 -14.01
N TRP A 86 -2.19 -6.27 -14.55
CA TRP A 86 -1.30 -5.26 -14.00
C TRP A 86 -1.86 -3.87 -14.30
N LEU A 87 -2.14 -3.10 -13.26
CA LEU A 87 -2.73 -1.76 -13.41
C LEU A 87 -1.73 -0.73 -13.92
N ASN A 88 -0.45 -0.95 -13.63
CA ASN A 88 0.63 -0.04 -13.97
C ASN A 88 1.37 -0.41 -15.27
N ALA A 89 0.83 -1.31 -16.10
CA ALA A 89 1.46 -1.67 -17.38
C ALA A 89 1.25 -0.59 -18.46
N TYR A 90 1.95 0.53 -18.35
CA TYR A 90 1.78 1.70 -19.24
C TYR A 90 2.55 1.55 -20.55
N PRO A 91 1.97 1.95 -21.71
CA PRO A 91 2.68 1.95 -22.99
C PRO A 91 3.90 2.88 -23.00
N ARG A 92 3.81 4.02 -22.29
CA ARG A 92 4.90 4.99 -22.13
C ARG A 92 5.10 5.26 -20.64
N ALA A 93 6.08 4.60 -20.02
CA ALA A 93 6.35 4.70 -18.58
C ALA A 93 7.63 5.47 -18.24
N TRP A 94 7.65 6.09 -17.06
CA TRP A 94 8.89 6.54 -16.40
C TRP A 94 8.96 6.04 -14.95
N PRO A 95 10.09 5.46 -14.49
CA PRO A 95 11.22 5.00 -15.29
C PRO A 95 10.79 4.04 -16.41
N ALA A 96 11.59 3.94 -17.48
CA ALA A 96 11.30 2.96 -18.52
C ALA A 96 11.28 1.55 -17.91
N ALA A 97 10.23 0.79 -18.21
CA ALA A 97 10.03 -0.59 -17.74
C ALA A 97 11.08 -1.55 -18.32
#